data_AF-A0A9W8MRZ7-F1
#
_entry.id   AF-A0A9W8MRZ7-F1
#
_cell.length_a   1.000
_cell.length_b   1.000
_cell.length_c   1.000
_cell.angle_alpha   90.00
_cell.angle_beta   90.00
_cell.angle_gamma   90.00
#
_symmetry.space_group_name_H-M   'P 1'
#
loop_
_entity.id
_entity.type
_entity.pdbx_description
1 polymer ?
#
loop_
_entity_poly.entity_id
_entity_poly.type
_entity_poly.pdbx_seq_one_letter_code
_entity_poly.pdbx_strand_id
1 'polypeptide(L)'
;MDAREDLPRISVDSVHGWQKVRSNYTDATFAALQAQIASRGHSRERDAIRAHLEQFIDRTFTLAQPNLRVNGHNFESFDENGRETEPFDEILDRRIWSLADTRLQWHKRIAETRRTIPSEIESAISTLMQEHRDLDTIILPPTTEEQLEQSPEDDDTHQRVQAALQKTSALANELEQTVTQQHERGERVKLIASEVNSLKP
;
A
#
# COMPACT_ATOMS: atom_id res chain seq x y z
N MET A 1 28.27 9.62 17.25
CA MET A 1 27.59 8.63 18.11
C MET A 1 27.21 9.37 19.38
N ASP A 2 26.04 10.00 19.38
CA ASP A 2 25.60 10.88 20.46
C ASP A 2 25.16 10.06 21.67
N ALA A 3 25.99 10.04 22.72
CA ALA A 3 25.71 9.37 24.00
C ALA A 3 24.43 9.87 24.73
N ARG A 4 23.72 10.84 24.14
CA ARG A 4 22.42 11.37 24.62
C ARG A 4 21.22 10.58 24.09
N GLU A 5 21.41 9.65 23.15
CA GLU A 5 20.34 8.80 22.62
C GLU A 5 20.14 7.52 23.44
N ASP A 6 21.15 7.11 24.23
CA ASP A 6 21.14 5.88 25.04
C ASP A 6 20.39 6.01 26.38
N LEU A 7 20.07 7.23 26.81
CA LEU A 7 19.33 7.45 28.06
C LEU A 7 17.81 7.33 27.80
N PRO A 8 17.08 6.52 28.59
CA PRO A 8 15.64 6.36 28.42
C PRO A 8 14.93 7.68 28.70
N ARG A 9 14.29 8.25 27.67
CA ARG A 9 13.49 9.47 27.75
C ARG A 9 12.02 9.14 27.99
N ILE A 10 11.32 10.01 28.70
CA ILE A 10 9.88 9.84 28.99
C ILE A 10 9.11 10.18 27.72
N SER A 11 8.26 9.25 27.27
CA SER A 11 7.42 9.45 26.09
C SER A 11 6.06 10.00 26.49
N VAL A 12 5.59 11.01 25.75
CA VAL A 12 4.27 11.64 25.90
C VAL A 12 3.57 11.62 24.55
N ASP A 13 2.27 11.31 24.55
CA ASP A 13 1.50 11.12 23.32
C ASP A 13 1.21 12.43 22.55
N SER A 14 1.32 13.59 23.20
CA SER A 14 1.04 14.87 22.56
C SER A 14 1.61 16.05 23.34
N VAL A 15 2.00 17.11 22.63
CA VAL A 15 2.35 18.42 23.21
C VAL A 15 1.19 18.94 24.06
N HIS A 16 -0.06 18.72 23.63
CA HIS A 16 -1.23 19.11 24.39
C HIS A 16 -1.32 18.38 25.74
N GLY A 17 -0.95 17.09 25.76
CA GLY A 17 -0.85 16.31 26.99
C GLY A 17 0.16 16.90 27.96
N TRP A 18 1.33 17.31 27.46
CA TRP A 18 2.35 17.97 28.27
C TRP A 18 1.89 19.33 28.82
N GLN A 19 1.22 20.15 28.00
CA GLN A 19 0.63 21.42 28.45
C GLN A 19 -0.48 21.21 29.49
N LYS A 20 -1.25 20.12 29.37
CA LYS A 20 -2.26 19.74 30.36
C LYS A 20 -1.64 19.33 31.69
N VAL A 21 -0.52 18.60 31.67
CA VAL A 21 0.23 18.28 32.89
C VAL A 21 0.74 19.55 33.57
N ARG A 22 1.29 20.50 32.79
CA ARG A 22 1.75 21.80 33.31
C ARG A 22 0.62 22.59 33.97
N SER A 23 -0.52 22.73 33.30
CA SER A 23 -1.69 23.45 33.84
C SER A 23 -2.27 22.78 35.09
N ASN A 24 -2.42 21.45 35.09
CA ASN A 24 -2.87 20.74 36.28
C ASN A 24 -1.91 20.91 37.46
N TYR A 25 -0.60 20.89 37.20
CA TYR A 25 0.42 21.11 38.23
C TYR A 25 0.40 22.55 38.75
N THR A 26 0.29 23.55 37.87
CA THR A 26 0.17 24.96 38.29
C THR A 26 -1.06 25.16 39.16
N ASP A 27 -2.20 24.62 38.75
CA ASP A 27 -3.46 24.79 39.47
C ASP A 27 -3.41 24.13 40.85
N ALA A 28 -2.88 22.91 40.94
CA ALA A 28 -2.72 22.20 42.20
C ALA A 28 -1.73 22.90 43.14
N THR A 29 -0.61 23.41 42.63
CA THR A 29 0.40 24.11 43.43
C THR A 29 -0.10 25.46 43.93
N PHE A 30 -0.82 26.22 43.11
CA PHE A 30 -1.46 27.46 43.56
C PHE A 30 -2.58 27.21 44.57
N ALA A 31 -3.39 26.17 44.39
CA ALA A 31 -4.42 25.79 45.36
C ALA A 31 -3.79 25.44 46.72
N ALA A 32 -2.69 24.67 46.72
CA ALA A 32 -1.95 24.34 47.93
C ALA A 32 -1.31 25.58 48.59
N LEU A 33 -0.74 26.49 47.79
CA LEU A 33 -0.20 27.76 48.27
C LEU A 33 -1.29 28.60 48.94
N GLN A 34 -2.46 28.72 48.31
CA GLN A 34 -3.58 29.48 48.83
C GLN A 34 -4.05 28.93 50.19
N ALA A 35 -4.12 27.60 50.34
CA ALA A 35 -4.46 26.95 51.60
C ALA A 35 -3.41 27.19 52.70
N GLN A 36 -2.11 27.18 52.35
CA GLN A 36 -1.04 27.49 53.30
C GLN A 36 -1.03 28.96 53.74
N ILE A 37 -1.29 29.89 52.82
CA ILE A 37 -1.38 31.31 53.15
C ILE A 37 -2.57 31.57 54.07
N ALA A 38 -3.73 30.94 53.80
CA ALA A 38 -4.91 31.06 54.64
C ALA A 38 -4.70 30.53 56.07
N SER A 39 -3.92 29.44 56.23
CA SER A 39 -3.64 28.84 57.53
C SER A 39 -2.54 29.54 58.34
N ARG A 40 -1.53 30.12 57.69
CA ARG A 40 -0.38 30.76 58.35
C ARG A 40 -0.45 32.28 58.42
N GLY A 41 -1.39 32.92 57.73
CA GLY A 41 -1.62 34.36 57.81
C GLY A 41 -0.60 35.23 57.07
N HIS A 42 0.19 34.68 56.13
CA HIS A 42 1.19 35.42 55.35
C HIS A 42 0.59 36.22 54.17
N SER A 43 -0.49 36.97 54.41
CA SER A 43 -1.19 37.70 53.33
C SER A 43 -0.36 38.82 52.69
N ARG A 44 0.61 39.40 53.43
CA ARG A 44 1.46 40.50 52.95
C ARG A 44 2.56 40.06 51.98
N GLU A 45 2.99 38.80 52.06
CA GLU A 45 4.07 38.23 51.24
C GLU A 45 3.53 37.36 50.10
N ARG A 46 2.21 37.26 49.97
CA ARG A 46 1.51 36.42 48.98
C ARG A 46 2.05 36.63 47.57
N ASP A 47 2.18 37.89 47.15
CA ASP A 47 2.56 38.21 45.76
C ASP A 47 4.02 37.86 45.49
N ALA A 48 4.91 38.03 46.46
CA ALA A 48 6.31 37.64 46.34
C ALA A 48 6.47 36.10 46.28
N ILE A 49 5.77 35.38 47.16
CA ILE A 49 5.80 33.91 47.17
C ILE A 49 5.20 33.35 45.87
N ARG A 50 4.13 33.96 45.38
CA ARG A 50 3.51 33.61 44.10
C ARG A 50 4.49 33.77 42.94
N ALA A 51 5.19 34.91 42.84
CA ALA A 51 6.16 35.15 41.79
C ALA A 51 7.32 34.14 41.82
N HIS A 52 7.80 33.79 43.01
CA HIS A 52 8.83 32.74 43.16
C HIS A 52 8.31 31.34 42.81
N LEU A 53 7.05 31.04 43.11
CA LEU A 53 6.41 29.77 42.72
C LEU A 53 6.27 29.67 41.20
N GLU A 54 5.84 30.74 40.53
CA GLU A 54 5.76 30.81 39.06
C GLU A 54 7.13 30.55 38.43
N GLN A 55 8.17 31.22 38.91
CA GLN A 55 9.54 30.99 38.44
C GLN A 55 10.03 29.56 38.71
N PHE A 56 9.67 28.98 39.85
CA PHE A 56 10.01 27.60 40.19
C PHE A 56 9.32 26.62 39.23
N ILE A 57 8.02 26.80 38.99
CA ILE A 57 7.26 25.98 38.05
C ILE A 57 7.92 26.07 36.67
N ASP A 58 8.15 27.28 36.14
CA ASP A 58 8.77 27.44 34.83
C ASP A 58 10.12 26.74 34.74
N ARG A 59 10.98 26.91 35.75
CA ARG A 59 12.30 26.27 35.78
C ARG A 59 12.21 24.74 35.82
N THR A 60 11.25 24.18 36.57
CA THR A 60 11.07 22.71 36.63
C THR A 60 10.64 22.14 35.29
N PHE A 61 9.72 22.81 34.59
CA PHE A 61 9.29 22.37 33.27
C PHE A 61 10.39 22.54 32.21
N THR A 62 11.17 23.63 32.25
CA THR A 62 12.34 23.81 31.37
C THR A 62 13.41 22.73 31.59
N LEU A 63 13.67 22.35 32.84
CA LEU A 63 14.63 21.27 33.14
C LEU A 63 14.11 19.87 32.72
N ALA A 64 12.80 19.69 32.64
CA ALA A 64 12.18 18.44 32.21
C ALA A 64 12.14 18.27 30.69
N GLN A 65 12.10 19.36 29.91
CA GLN A 65 12.04 19.35 28.44
C GLN A 65 13.07 18.44 27.74
N PRO A 66 14.38 18.47 28.04
CA PRO A 66 15.37 17.67 27.31
C PRO A 66 15.18 16.14 27.51
N ASN A 67 14.51 15.74 28.59
CA ASN A 67 14.26 14.35 28.94
C ASN A 67 12.94 13.81 28.37
N LEU A 68 12.25 14.61 27.55
CA LEU A 68 10.92 14.31 27.05
C LEU A 68 10.93 13.99 25.55
N ARG A 69 10.14 13.00 25.16
CA ARG A 69 9.84 12.64 23.77
C ARG A 69 8.35 12.81 23.52
N VAL A 70 7.97 13.46 22.42
CA VAL A 70 6.58 13.59 21.98
C VAL A 70 6.43 12.86 20.67
N ASN A 71 5.53 11.88 20.60
CA ASN A 71 5.28 11.10 19.37
C ASN A 71 6.55 10.53 18.70
N GLY A 72 7.52 10.11 19.50
CA GLY A 72 8.80 9.56 19.00
C GLY A 72 9.84 10.61 18.63
N HIS A 73 9.51 11.90 18.63
CA HIS A 73 10.44 13.01 18.42
C HIS A 73 10.93 13.60 19.74
N ASN A 74 12.16 14.10 19.78
CA ASN A 74 12.68 14.77 20.97
C ASN A 74 11.98 16.12 21.17
N PHE A 75 11.66 16.53 22.39
CA PHE A 75 10.97 17.80 22.64
C PHE A 75 11.76 19.04 22.16
N GLU A 76 13.08 18.94 22.03
CA GLU A 76 13.96 20.00 21.52
C GLU A 76 13.71 20.35 20.04
N SER A 77 13.01 19.50 19.27
CA SER A 77 12.65 19.78 17.87
C SER A 77 11.36 20.58 17.72
N PHE A 78 10.71 20.97 18.82
CA PHE A 78 9.48 21.78 18.82
C PHE A 78 9.84 23.24 19.12
N ASP A 79 9.21 24.21 18.43
CA ASP A 79 9.41 25.64 18.71
C ASP A 79 8.90 26.02 20.11
N GLU A 80 9.29 27.21 20.62
CA GLU A 80 8.84 27.77 21.92
C GLU A 80 7.30 27.78 22.10
N ASN A 81 6.54 27.72 21.00
CA ASN A 81 5.08 27.64 20.99
C ASN A 81 4.51 26.20 20.96
N GLY A 82 5.35 25.17 21.06
CA GLY A 82 4.95 23.76 20.98
C GLY A 82 4.39 23.36 19.61
N ARG A 83 4.68 24.15 18.58
CA ARG A 83 4.36 23.81 17.19
C ARG A 83 5.58 23.10 16.64
N GLU A 84 5.38 21.92 16.07
CA GLU A 84 6.36 21.38 15.12
C GLU A 84 6.43 22.42 14.00
N THR A 85 7.53 23.15 13.90
CA THR A 85 7.92 23.76 12.62
C THR A 85 8.32 22.59 11.76
N GLU A 86 7.33 21.85 11.26
CA GLU A 86 7.56 20.82 10.27
C GLU A 86 8.21 21.52 9.08
N PRO A 87 9.48 21.24 8.77
CA PRO A 87 10.12 21.84 7.62
C PRO A 87 9.33 21.42 6.38
N PHE A 88 9.11 22.36 5.45
CA PHE A 88 8.35 22.07 4.24
C PHE A 88 9.04 20.95 3.45
N ASP A 89 8.42 19.77 3.41
CA ASP A 89 8.93 18.62 2.68
C ASP A 89 8.55 18.74 1.19
N GLU A 90 9.45 19.36 0.42
CA GLU A 90 9.31 19.48 -1.03
C GLU A 90 9.17 18.13 -1.74
N ILE A 91 9.73 17.05 -1.19
CA ILE A 91 9.66 15.71 -1.79
C ILE A 91 8.23 15.19 -1.64
N LEU A 92 7.66 15.35 -0.45
CA LEU A 92 6.29 14.96 -0.17
C LEU A 92 5.31 15.78 -1.02
N ASP A 93 5.52 17.08 -1.17
CA ASP A 93 4.70 17.92 -2.04
C ASP A 93 4.77 17.45 -3.50
N ARG A 94 5.98 17.27 -4.07
CA ARG A 94 6.15 16.72 -5.43
C ARG A 94 5.48 15.36 -5.59
N ARG A 95 5.50 14.53 -4.54
CA ARG A 95 4.81 13.24 -4.52
C ARG A 95 3.29 13.42 -4.56
N ILE A 96 2.73 14.36 -3.81
CA ILE A 96 1.29 14.69 -3.85
C ILE A 96 0.90 15.12 -5.27
N TRP A 97 1.68 16.00 -5.91
CA TRP A 97 1.41 16.43 -7.28
C TRP A 97 1.48 15.29 -8.29
N SER A 98 2.50 14.44 -8.22
CA SER A 98 2.61 13.27 -9.11
C SER A 98 1.47 12.26 -8.88
N LEU A 99 1.04 12.05 -7.63
CA LEU A 99 -0.11 11.20 -7.31
C LEU A 99 -1.42 11.78 -7.82
N ALA A 100 -1.60 13.10 -7.74
CA ALA A 100 -2.77 13.76 -8.29
C ALA A 100 -2.84 13.62 -9.82
N ASP A 101 -1.71 13.79 -10.51
CA ASP A 101 -1.64 13.62 -11.97
C ASP A 101 -1.90 12.17 -12.39
N THR A 102 -1.23 11.20 -11.75
CA THR A 102 -1.47 9.78 -12.04
C THR A 102 -2.93 9.39 -11.80
N ARG A 103 -3.56 9.89 -10.72
CA ARG A 103 -4.98 9.69 -10.47
C ARG A 103 -5.84 10.25 -11.60
N LEU A 104 -5.54 11.44 -12.12
CA LEU A 104 -6.27 12.03 -13.25
C LEU A 104 -6.10 11.20 -14.53
N GLN A 105 -4.88 10.73 -14.81
CA GLN A 105 -4.61 9.82 -15.93
C GLN A 105 -5.40 8.50 -15.81
N TRP A 106 -5.47 7.91 -14.61
CA TRP A 106 -6.27 6.71 -14.37
C TRP A 106 -7.76 6.95 -14.58
N HIS A 107 -8.30 8.06 -14.07
CA HIS A 107 -9.69 8.41 -14.33
C HIS A 107 -9.99 8.56 -15.82
N LYS A 108 -9.09 9.21 -16.57
CA LYS A 108 -9.22 9.32 -18.03
C LYS A 108 -9.22 7.95 -18.71
N ARG A 109 -8.25 7.09 -18.39
CA ARG A 109 -8.17 5.72 -18.95
C ARG A 109 -9.41 4.91 -18.63
N ILE A 110 -9.94 4.99 -17.41
CA ILE A 110 -11.16 4.29 -17.00
C ILE A 110 -12.37 4.81 -17.79
N ALA A 111 -12.47 6.12 -18.02
CA ALA A 111 -13.56 6.69 -18.81
C ALA A 111 -13.48 6.27 -20.29
N GLU A 112 -12.28 6.27 -20.87
CA GLU A 112 -12.05 5.82 -22.24
C GLU A 112 -12.36 4.33 -22.39
N THR A 113 -11.83 3.48 -21.51
CA THR A 113 -12.10 2.03 -21.54
C THR A 113 -13.58 1.70 -21.34
N ARG A 114 -14.29 2.39 -20.44
CA ARG A 114 -15.75 2.22 -20.29
C ARG A 114 -16.54 2.62 -21.53
N ARG A 115 -15.99 3.51 -22.37
CA ARG A 115 -16.64 3.97 -23.60
C ARG A 115 -16.34 3.08 -24.79
N THR A 116 -15.09 2.64 -24.97
CA THR A 116 -14.65 1.95 -26.19
C THR A 116 -14.77 0.44 -26.08
N ILE A 117 -14.33 -0.14 -24.96
CA ILE A 117 -14.23 -1.60 -24.80
C ILE A 117 -15.59 -2.31 -24.98
N PRO A 118 -16.72 -1.83 -24.42
CA PRO A 118 -18.00 -2.52 -24.61
C PRO A 118 -18.41 -2.60 -26.08
N SER A 119 -18.18 -1.54 -26.86
CA SER A 119 -18.53 -1.50 -28.28
C SER A 119 -17.60 -2.41 -29.11
N GLU A 120 -16.31 -2.45 -28.77
CA GLU A 120 -15.35 -3.38 -29.39
C GLU A 120 -15.75 -4.84 -29.12
N ILE A 121 -16.09 -5.17 -27.87
CA ILE A 121 -16.55 -6.52 -27.49
C ILE A 121 -17.85 -6.89 -28.21
N GLU A 122 -18.83 -5.97 -28.27
CA GLU A 122 -20.08 -6.18 -29.00
C GLU A 122 -19.83 -6.49 -30.48
N SER A 123 -18.96 -5.72 -31.13
CA SER A 123 -18.60 -5.93 -32.54
C SER A 123 -17.91 -7.28 -32.77
N ALA A 124 -17.04 -7.70 -31.86
CA ALA A 124 -16.37 -9.00 -31.94
C ALA A 124 -17.35 -10.16 -31.74
N ILE A 125 -18.23 -10.08 -30.74
CA ILE A 125 -19.24 -11.12 -30.46
C ILE A 125 -20.24 -11.24 -31.61
N SER A 126 -20.72 -10.11 -32.14
CA SER A 126 -21.66 -10.11 -33.27
C SER A 126 -21.04 -10.74 -34.53
N THR A 127 -19.77 -10.44 -34.80
CA THR A 127 -19.02 -11.07 -35.91
C THR A 127 -18.94 -12.59 -35.74
N LEU A 128 -18.54 -13.07 -34.55
CA LEU A 128 -18.46 -14.51 -34.25
C LEU A 128 -19.82 -15.21 -34.35
N MET A 129 -20.89 -14.57 -33.88
CA MET A 129 -22.24 -15.13 -34.01
C MET A 129 -22.70 -15.21 -35.46
N GLN A 130 -22.29 -14.25 -36.30
CA GLN A 130 -22.63 -14.25 -37.71
C GLN A 130 -21.87 -15.35 -38.46
N GLU A 131 -20.57 -15.50 -38.21
CA GLU A 131 -19.76 -16.62 -38.72
C GLU A 131 -20.35 -17.98 -38.34
N HIS A 132 -20.79 -18.15 -37.08
CA HIS A 132 -21.43 -19.39 -36.63
C HIS A 132 -22.75 -19.66 -37.36
N ARG A 133 -23.59 -18.64 -37.57
CA ARG A 133 -24.83 -18.79 -38.34
C ARG A 133 -24.55 -19.19 -39.78
N ASP A 134 -23.55 -18.57 -40.41
CA ASP A 134 -23.17 -18.88 -41.77
C ASP A 134 -22.69 -20.34 -41.87
N LEU A 135 -21.89 -20.82 -40.91
CA LEU A 135 -21.49 -22.23 -40.83
C LEU A 135 -22.67 -23.17 -40.59
N ASP A 136 -23.59 -22.86 -39.67
CA ASP A 136 -24.79 -23.66 -39.42
C ASP A 136 -25.67 -23.77 -40.67
N THR A 137 -25.82 -22.68 -41.43
CA THR A 137 -26.57 -22.70 -42.70
C THR A 137 -25.90 -23.53 -43.79
N ILE A 138 -24.58 -23.71 -43.74
CA ILE A 138 -23.83 -24.57 -44.67
C ILE A 138 -23.91 -26.05 -44.25
N ILE A 139 -24.01 -26.34 -42.96
CA ILE A 139 -23.98 -27.72 -42.41
C ILE A 139 -25.38 -28.37 -42.40
N LEU A 140 -26.47 -27.60 -42.35
CA LEU A 140 -27.84 -28.10 -42.43
C LEU A 140 -28.47 -27.85 -43.81
N PRO A 141 -28.41 -28.79 -44.77
CA PRO A 141 -29.43 -28.83 -45.82
C PRO A 141 -30.80 -29.07 -45.14
N PRO A 142 -31.92 -28.58 -45.71
CA PRO A 142 -33.24 -28.87 -45.14
C PRO A 142 -33.42 -30.40 -45.12
N THR A 143 -33.46 -30.97 -43.92
CA THR A 143 -33.80 -32.38 -43.72
C THR A 143 -35.24 -32.56 -44.15
N THR A 144 -35.40 -32.85 -45.44
CA THR A 144 -36.57 -33.55 -45.94
C THR A 144 -36.46 -34.95 -45.35
N GLU A 145 -37.53 -35.42 -44.73
CA GLU A 145 -37.64 -36.74 -44.14
C GLU A 145 -37.33 -37.82 -45.17
N GLU A 146 -36.07 -38.26 -45.29
CA GLU A 146 -35.71 -39.42 -46.10
C GLU A 146 -34.76 -40.32 -45.32
N GLN A 147 -35.36 -41.44 -44.89
CA GLN A 147 -34.79 -42.78 -44.77
C GLN A 147 -33.39 -42.93 -44.16
N LEU A 148 -33.40 -43.57 -42.97
CA LEU A 148 -32.29 -44.37 -42.46
C LEU A 148 -31.78 -45.34 -43.55
N GLU A 149 -30.75 -44.96 -44.28
CA GLU A 149 -29.82 -45.87 -44.92
C GLU A 149 -28.47 -45.77 -44.20
N GLN A 150 -28.18 -46.79 -43.40
CA GLN A 150 -26.85 -47.01 -42.82
C GLN A 150 -25.86 -47.24 -43.98
N SER A 151 -25.08 -46.23 -44.31
CA SER A 151 -23.91 -46.39 -45.18
C SER A 151 -22.78 -47.06 -44.38
N PRO A 152 -22.00 -47.99 -44.96
CA PRO A 152 -20.87 -48.59 -44.26
C PRO A 152 -19.81 -47.51 -44.02
N GLU A 153 -19.50 -47.26 -42.75
CA GLU A 153 -18.46 -46.29 -42.35
C GLU A 153 -17.14 -46.62 -43.05
N ASP A 154 -16.58 -45.62 -43.76
CA ASP A 154 -15.25 -45.69 -44.37
C ASP A 154 -14.19 -45.85 -43.27
N ASP A 155 -13.78 -47.10 -43.04
CA ASP A 155 -12.76 -47.55 -42.08
C ASP A 155 -11.45 -46.72 -42.19
N ASP A 156 -11.13 -46.21 -43.38
CA ASP A 156 -9.93 -45.40 -43.65
C ASP A 156 -9.97 -44.01 -42.98
N THR A 157 -11.16 -43.44 -42.75
CA THR A 157 -11.29 -42.14 -42.05
C THR A 157 -11.12 -42.28 -40.54
N HIS A 158 -11.71 -43.33 -39.96
CA HIS A 158 -11.55 -43.65 -38.54
C HIS A 158 -10.10 -43.99 -38.18
N GLN A 159 -9.40 -44.74 -39.04
CA GLN A 159 -8.00 -45.07 -38.83
C GLN A 159 -7.09 -43.83 -38.90
N ARG A 160 -7.36 -42.87 -39.79
CA ARG A 160 -6.63 -41.60 -39.85
C ARG A 160 -6.84 -40.74 -38.61
N VAL A 161 -8.08 -40.64 -38.12
CA VAL A 161 -8.40 -39.90 -36.90
C VAL A 161 -7.75 -40.54 -35.68
N GLN A 162 -7.78 -41.87 -35.58
CA GLN A 162 -7.13 -42.61 -34.50
C GLN A 162 -5.61 -42.44 -34.54
N ALA A 163 -4.99 -42.50 -35.72
CA ALA A 163 -3.56 -42.27 -35.88
C ALA A 163 -3.16 -40.82 -35.53
N ALA A 164 -3.99 -39.83 -35.86
CA ALA A 164 -3.77 -38.44 -35.47
C ALA A 164 -3.85 -38.26 -33.95
N LEU A 165 -4.86 -38.85 -33.31
CA LEU A 165 -5.01 -38.86 -31.85
C LEU A 165 -3.79 -39.48 -31.16
N GLN A 166 -3.34 -40.65 -31.63
CA GLN A 166 -2.15 -41.30 -31.09
C GLN A 166 -0.90 -40.42 -31.21
N LYS A 167 -0.68 -39.78 -32.37
CA LYS A 167 0.44 -38.86 -32.58
C LYS A 167 0.36 -37.64 -31.64
N THR A 168 -0.82 -37.04 -31.48
CA THR A 168 -0.99 -35.91 -30.56
C THR A 168 -0.76 -36.30 -29.11
N SER A 169 -1.20 -37.50 -28.70
CA SER A 169 -0.96 -38.01 -27.35
C SER A 169 0.52 -38.27 -27.08
N ALA A 170 1.26 -38.78 -28.07
CA ALA A 170 2.70 -38.98 -27.97
C ALA A 170 3.45 -37.65 -27.84
N LEU A 171 3.09 -36.64 -28.64
CA LEU A 171 3.67 -35.29 -28.55
C LEU A 171 3.37 -34.62 -27.21
N ALA A 172 2.17 -34.82 -26.65
CA ALA A 172 1.82 -34.29 -25.33
C ALA A 172 2.70 -34.91 -24.22
N ASN A 173 2.94 -36.22 -24.27
CA ASN A 173 3.81 -36.90 -23.31
C ASN A 173 5.28 -36.47 -23.46
N GLU A 174 5.76 -36.26 -24.68
CA GLU A 174 7.12 -35.73 -24.93
C GLU A 174 7.25 -34.29 -24.39
N LEU A 175 6.23 -33.46 -24.59
CA LEU A 175 6.19 -32.11 -24.05
C LEU A 175 6.22 -32.12 -22.53
N GLU A 176 5.41 -32.96 -21.88
CA GLU A 176 5.40 -33.10 -20.42
C GLU A 176 6.78 -33.48 -19.87
N GLN A 177 7.46 -34.41 -20.54
CA GLN A 177 8.81 -34.82 -20.14
C GLN A 177 9.87 -33.72 -20.37
N THR A 178 9.76 -32.95 -21.45
CA THR A 178 10.77 -31.94 -21.81
C THR A 178 10.57 -30.60 -21.11
N VAL A 179 9.34 -30.22 -20.74
CA VAL A 179 9.04 -28.92 -20.11
C VAL A 179 9.76 -28.74 -18.79
N THR A 180 9.81 -29.77 -17.94
CA THR A 180 10.51 -29.71 -16.65
C THR A 180 12.01 -29.49 -16.83
N GLN A 181 12.63 -30.22 -17.77
CA GLN A 181 14.05 -30.08 -18.09
C GLN A 181 14.37 -28.70 -18.68
N GLN A 182 13.53 -28.17 -19.58
CA GLN A 182 13.73 -26.83 -20.13
C GLN A 182 13.52 -25.72 -19.09
N HIS A 183 12.58 -25.92 -18.16
CA HIS A 183 12.37 -25.00 -17.04
C HIS A 183 13.62 -24.93 -16.14
N GLU A 184 14.18 -26.08 -15.76
CA GLU A 184 15.43 -26.12 -14.97
C GLU A 184 16.60 -25.46 -15.71
N ARG A 185 16.73 -25.68 -17.02
CA ARG A 185 17.76 -25.02 -17.84
C ARG A 185 17.54 -23.51 -17.86
N GLY A 186 16.29 -23.05 -17.97
CA GLY A 186 15.92 -21.63 -17.94
C GLY A 186 16.30 -20.97 -16.61
N GLU A 187 16.00 -21.62 -15.47
CA GLU A 187 16.38 -21.11 -14.15
C GLU A 187 17.89 -21.06 -13.96
N ARG A 188 18.63 -22.09 -14.40
CA ARG A 188 20.11 -22.06 -14.37
C ARG A 188 20.69 -20.93 -15.21
N VAL A 189 20.13 -20.67 -16.40
CA VAL A 189 20.58 -19.56 -17.25
C VAL A 189 20.31 -18.21 -16.60
N LYS A 190 19.14 -18.02 -15.96
CA LYS A 190 18.85 -16.79 -15.20
C LYS A 190 19.84 -16.56 -14.06
N LEU A 191 20.13 -17.61 -13.29
CA LEU A 191 21.11 -17.55 -12.20
C LEU A 191 22.50 -17.15 -12.73
N ILE A 192 23.00 -17.84 -13.76
CA ILE A 192 24.29 -17.51 -14.38
C ILE A 192 24.29 -16.08 -14.94
N ALA A 193 23.21 -15.65 -15.59
CA ALA A 193 23.10 -14.28 -16.12
C ALA A 193 23.15 -13.23 -14.99
N SER A 194 22.51 -13.51 -13.84
CA SER A 194 22.57 -12.63 -12.67
C SER A 194 23.97 -12.58 -12.06
N GLU A 195 24.65 -13.73 -11.98
CA GLU A 195 26.01 -13.85 -11.46
C GLU A 195 27.03 -13.14 -12.36
N VAL A 196 26.94 -13.33 -13.67
CA VAL A 196 27.78 -12.63 -14.66
C VAL A 196 27.55 -11.11 -14.63
N ASN A 197 26.31 -10.66 -14.46
CA ASN A 197 26.02 -9.23 -14.31
C ASN A 197 26.57 -8.65 -13.00
N SER A 198 26.61 -9.44 -11.92
CA SER A 198 27.24 -9.03 -10.65
C SER A 198 28.77 -9.07 -10.66
N LEU A 199 29.37 -9.83 -11.57
CA LEU A 199 30.83 -10.00 -11.72
C LEU A 199 31.45 -9.04 -12.75
N LYS A 200 30.67 -8.12 -13.35
CA LYS A 200 31.25 -7.06 -14.18
C LYS A 200 32.11 -6.12 -13.30
N PRO A 201 33.33 -5.76 -13.74
CA PRO A 201 34.20 -4.84 -13.02
C PRO A 201 33.64 -3.42 -12.96
#